data_AF-A0A7W1UQN7-F1
#
_entry.id   AF-A0A7W1UQN7-F1
#
_cell.length_a   1.000
_cell.length_b   1.000
_cell.length_c   1.000
_cell.angle_alpha   90.00
_cell.angle_beta   90.00
_cell.angle_gamma   90.00
#
_symmetry.space_group_name_H-M   'P 1'
#
loop_
_entity.id
_entity.type
_entity.pdbx_description
1 polymer ?
#
loop_
_entity_poly.entity_id
_entity_poly.type
_entity_poly.pdbx_seq_one_letter_code
_entity_poly.pdbx_strand_id
1 'polypeptide(L)' 'MKMNIVPSPRYLIVMLVVCVARLSAQSTKPFIIGEITEITSKVLGEKRVLNIYLPEGYKADDTTKYPVIYLLDGSA' A
#
# COMPACT_ATOMS: atom_id res chain seq x y z
N MET A 1 44.78 -30.21 -20.39
CA MET A 1 44.76 -30.42 -18.93
C MET A 1 43.79 -29.41 -18.33
N LYS A 2 42.55 -29.81 -17.99
CA LYS A 2 41.53 -28.89 -17.46
C LYS A 2 41.75 -28.72 -15.97
N MET A 3 42.27 -27.57 -15.57
CA MET A 3 42.50 -27.23 -14.17
C MET A 3 41.17 -26.76 -13.58
N ASN A 4 40.44 -27.68 -12.95
CA ASN A 4 39.21 -27.34 -12.24
C ASN A 4 39.59 -26.62 -10.94
N ILE A 5 39.55 -25.29 -11.00
CA ILE A 5 39.68 -24.41 -9.84
C ILE A 5 38.40 -24.59 -9.03
N VAL A 6 38.45 -25.47 -8.02
CA VAL A 6 37.37 -25.59 -7.03
C VAL A 6 37.58 -24.44 -6.03
N PRO A 7 36.64 -23.49 -5.93
CA PRO A 7 36.78 -22.37 -5.01
C PRO A 7 36.77 -22.92 -3.57
N SER A 8 37.72 -22.47 -2.74
CA SER A 8 37.81 -22.91 -1.35
C SER A 8 36.52 -22.55 -0.58
N PRO A 9 36.10 -23.34 0.42
CA PRO A 9 34.80 -23.20 1.09
C PRO A 9 34.58 -21.83 1.75
N ARG A 10 35.66 -21.05 1.97
CA ARG A 10 35.61 -19.68 2.47
C ARG A 10 34.94 -18.71 1.50
N TYR A 11 35.16 -18.86 0.19
CA TYR A 11 34.52 -18.00 -0.82
C TYR A 11 33.04 -18.29 -0.97
N LEU A 12 32.62 -19.55 -0.77
CA LEU A 12 31.21 -19.95 -0.80
C LEU A 12 30.42 -19.29 0.33
N ILE A 13 31.01 -19.23 1.53
CA ILE A 13 30.39 -18.57 2.70
C ILE A 13 30.24 -17.06 2.46
N VAL A 14 31.28 -16.40 1.92
CA VAL A 14 31.22 -14.95 1.61
C VAL A 14 30.17 -14.66 0.54
N MET A 15 30.09 -15.49 -0.51
CA MET A 15 29.06 -15.36 -1.55
C MET A 15 27.65 -15.51 -0.96
N LEU A 16 27.43 -16.51 -0.10
CA LEU A 16 26.14 -16.74 0.54
C LEU A 16 25.73 -15.51 1.37
N VAL A 17 26.63 -14.98 2.20
CA VAL A 17 26.38 -13.79 3.04
C VAL A 17 25.99 -12.57 2.19
N VAL A 18 26.66 -12.35 1.06
CA VAL A 18 26.34 -11.25 0.13
C VAL A 18 24.97 -11.44 -0.51
N CYS A 19 24.57 -12.67 -0.84
CA CYS A 19 23.25 -12.97 -1.39
C CYS A 19 22.14 -12.72 -0.36
N VAL A 20 22.34 -13.09 0.91
CA VAL A 20 21.28 -12.90 1.94
C VAL A 20 21.03 -11.41 2.22
N ALA A 21 22.06 -10.58 2.15
CA ALA A 21 21.97 -9.14 2.41
C ALA A 21 21.13 -8.35 1.38
N ARG A 22 20.76 -8.97 0.24
CA ARG A 22 19.98 -8.34 -0.84
C ARG A 22 18.55 -8.86 -0.96
N LEU A 23 18.10 -9.72 -0.05
CA LEU A 23 16.71 -10.21 -0.02
C LEU A 23 15.79 -9.11 0.52
N SER A 24 15.19 -8.33 -0.37
CA SER A 24 14.02 -7.50 -0.04
C SER A 24 12.78 -8.17 -0.64
N ALA A 25 11.99 -8.83 0.22
CA ALA A 25 10.81 -9.59 -0.20
C ALA A 25 9.48 -8.86 0.04
N GLN A 26 9.48 -7.79 0.83
CA GLN A 26 8.27 -7.05 1.18
C GLN A 26 8.38 -5.58 0.78
N SER A 27 7.46 -5.18 -0.08
CA SER A 27 7.19 -3.77 -0.39
C SER A 27 5.98 -3.34 0.44
N THR A 28 6.18 -2.37 1.33
CA THR A 28 5.08 -1.77 2.08
C THR A 28 4.33 -0.82 1.16
N LYS A 29 3.11 -1.20 0.77
CA LYS A 29 2.16 -0.27 0.16
C LYS A 29 1.29 0.36 1.24
N PRO A 30 1.07 1.68 1.22
CA PRO A 30 0.08 2.31 2.08
C PRO A 30 -1.28 1.62 1.92
N PHE A 31 -1.90 1.24 3.02
CA PHE A 31 -3.28 0.77 3.04
C PHE A 31 -4.19 1.98 3.24
N ILE A 32 -4.43 2.72 2.16
CA ILE A 32 -5.34 3.87 2.16
C ILE A 32 -6.75 3.33 1.94
N ILE A 33 -7.54 3.32 3.01
CA ILE A 33 -8.91 2.77 2.98
C ILE A 33 -9.90 3.80 2.42
N GLY A 34 -9.52 5.08 2.36
CA GLY A 34 -10.37 6.14 1.83
C GLY A 34 -9.80 7.53 2.04
N GLU A 35 -10.66 8.53 1.85
CA GLU A 35 -10.39 9.95 2.04
C GLU A 35 -11.26 10.51 3.18
N ILE A 36 -10.70 11.44 3.94
CA ILE A 36 -11.43 12.19 4.97
C ILE A 36 -11.73 13.57 4.41
N THR A 37 -12.99 13.98 4.45
CA THR A 37 -13.41 15.31 4.01
C THR A 37 -14.25 16.01 5.09
N GLU A 38 -14.16 17.34 5.13
CA GLU A 38 -14.95 18.18 6.02
C GLU A 38 -16.02 18.93 5.23
N ILE A 39 -17.25 18.90 5.75
CA ILE A 39 -18.36 19.72 5.26
C ILE A 39 -18.90 20.62 6.36
N THR A 40 -19.30 21.84 6.01
CA THR A 40 -20.02 22.73 6.94
C THR A 40 -21.53 22.49 6.80
N SER A 41 -22.15 21.93 7.82
CA SER A 41 -23.59 21.68 7.86
C SER A 41 -24.35 22.98 8.15
N LYS A 42 -25.13 23.46 7.19
CA LYS A 42 -26.02 24.61 7.41
C LYS A 42 -27.16 24.31 8.39
N VAL A 43 -27.63 23.07 8.40
CA VAL A 43 -28.76 22.64 9.25
C VAL A 43 -28.33 22.54 10.71
N LEU A 44 -27.12 22.02 10.96
CA LEU A 44 -26.60 21.81 12.31
C LEU A 44 -25.71 22.95 12.80
N GLY A 45 -25.28 23.85 11.90
CA GLY A 45 -24.40 24.98 12.25
C GLY A 45 -22.96 24.58 12.60
N GLU A 46 -22.55 23.35 12.26
CA GLU A 46 -21.25 22.78 12.64
C GLU A 46 -20.51 22.16 11.46
N LYS A 47 -19.21 21.93 11.64
CA LYS A 47 -18.41 21.12 10.72
C LYS A 47 -18.63 19.63 10.98
N ARG A 48 -18.74 18.85 9.92
CA ARG A 48 -18.86 17.39 9.97
C ARG A 48 -17.74 16.75 9.16
N VAL A 49 -17.16 15.70 9.73
CA VAL A 49 -16.15 14.86 9.09
C VAL A 49 -16.86 13.69 8.40
N LEU A 50 -16.48 13.40 7.16
CA LEU A 50 -16.97 12.27 6.38
C LEU A 50 -15.78 11.38 6.00
N ASN A 51 -15.93 10.07 6.23
CA ASN A 51 -15.00 9.05 5.77
C ASN A 51 -15.54 8.47 4.46
N ILE A 52 -14.82 8.66 3.35
CA ILE A 52 -15.24 8.25 2.01
C ILE A 52 -14.34 7.12 1.52
N TYR A 53 -14.94 5.96 1.27
CA TYR A 53 -14.24 4.77 0.79
C TYR A 53 -14.47 4.63 -0.71
N LEU A 54 -13.39 4.69 -1.49
CA LEU A 54 -13.46 4.60 -2.95
C LEU A 54 -13.11 3.17 -3.40
N PRO A 55 -13.79 2.65 -4.44
CA PRO A 55 -13.46 1.34 -4.97
C PRO A 55 -12.08 1.33 -5.62
N GLU A 56 -11.47 0.14 -5.71
CA GLU A 56 -10.20 -0.04 -6.40
C GLU A 56 -10.29 0.44 -7.86
N GLY A 57 -9.30 1.21 -8.29
CA GLY A 57 -9.24 1.75 -9.64
C GLY A 57 -10.14 2.97 -9.91
N TYR A 58 -10.76 3.56 -8.88
CA TYR A 58 -11.48 4.82 -9.01
C TYR A 58 -10.60 5.93 -9.62
N LYS A 59 -11.18 6.69 -10.55
CA LYS A 59 -10.54 7.84 -11.20
C LYS A 59 -11.48 9.04 -11.17
N ALA A 60 -11.01 10.16 -10.62
CA ALA A 60 -11.81 11.38 -10.49
C ALA A 60 -12.25 11.97 -11.85
N ASP A 61 -11.43 11.80 -12.90
CA ASP A 61 -11.70 12.32 -14.25
C ASP A 61 -12.52 11.35 -15.13
N ASP A 62 -12.98 10.23 -14.58
CA ASP A 62 -13.85 9.28 -15.29
C ASP A 62 -15.34 9.61 -15.11
N THR A 63 -16.18 9.10 -16.01
CA THR A 63 -17.64 9.23 -16.02
C THR A 63 -18.37 8.04 -15.40
N THR A 64 -17.63 6.98 -15.03
CA THR A 64 -18.17 5.78 -14.39
C THR A 64 -18.87 6.12 -13.07
N LYS A 65 -20.12 5.67 -12.92
CA LYS A 65 -20.93 5.88 -11.72
C LYS A 65 -20.96 4.62 -10.86
N TYR A 66 -20.85 4.80 -9.55
CA TYR A 66 -20.87 3.71 -8.57
C TYR A 66 -22.10 3.85 -7.66
N PRO A 67 -22.69 2.73 -7.20
CA PRO A 67 -23.68 2.78 -6.14
C PRO A 67 -23.04 3.30 -4.84
N VAL A 68 -23.80 4.05 -4.05
CA VAL A 68 -23.32 4.67 -2.81
C VAL A 68 -24.04 4.04 -1.61
N ILE A 69 -23.27 3.66 -0.60
CA ILE A 69 -23.76 3.13 0.67
C ILE A 69 -23.42 4.13 1.78
N TYR A 70 -24.42 4.56 2.55
CA TYR A 70 -24.22 5.45 3.70
C TYR A 70 -24.19 4.62 4.98
N LEU A 71 -23.08 4.71 5.73
CA LEU A 71 -22.91 4.08 7.03
C LEU A 71 -22.90 5.16 8.11
N LEU A 72 -23.83 5.10 9.07
CA LEU A 72 -24.03 6.16 10.06
C LEU A 72 -22.97 6.16 11.16
N ASP A 73 -22.53 4.98 11.61
CA ASP A 73 -21.57 4.80 12.71
C ASP A 73 -20.19 4.31 12.20
N GLY A 74 -19.84 4.64 10.95
CA GLY A 74 -18.63 4.17 10.26
C GLY A 74 -17.35 4.94 10.61
N SER A 75 -17.29 5.55 11.79
CA SER A 75 -16.10 6.25 12.27
C SER A 75 -14.99 5.23 12.52
N ALA A 76 -13.86 5.39 11.84
CA ALA A 76 -12.63 4.63 12.10
C ALA A 76 -11.89 5.19 13.33
#